data_AF-A0A2N8DM07-F1
#
_entry.id   AF-A0A2N8DM07-F1
#
_cell.length_a   1.000
_cell.length_b   1.000
_cell.length_c   1.000
_cell.angle_alpha   90.00
_cell.angle_beta   90.00
_cell.angle_gamma   90.00
#
_symmetry.space_group_name_H-M   'P 1'
#
loop_
_entity.id
_entity.type
_entity.pdbx_description
1 polymer ?
#
loop_
_entity_poly.entity_id
_entity_poly.type
_entity_poly.pdbx_seq_one_letter_code
_entity_poly.pdbx_strand_id
1 'polypeptide(L)'
;AAGIGANITLADAMALGHDCGHGPGGHASEQAFDAFIPEGFDHGPWGADVSLASLNLCAETLDGIRNHSWSRPAPGTVEGEVVS
;
A
#
# COMPACT_ATOMS: atom_id res chain seq x y z
N ALA A 1 -7.34 14.92 -1.46
CA ALA A 1 -6.48 15.48 -2.53
C ALA A 1 -6.99 16.84 -3.05
N ALA A 2 -8.16 16.91 -3.70
CA ALA A 2 -8.64 18.15 -4.33
C ALA A 2 -8.72 19.36 -3.39
N GLY A 3 -9.25 19.17 -2.18
CA GLY A 3 -9.40 20.26 -1.19
C GLY A 3 -8.09 20.87 -0.69
N ILE A 4 -6.95 20.21 -0.90
CA ILE A 4 -5.62 20.70 -0.51
C ILE A 4 -4.71 20.97 -1.72
N GLY A 5 -5.22 20.86 -2.94
CA GLY A 5 -4.44 21.07 -4.17
C GLY A 5 -3.38 19.99 -4.46
N ALA A 6 -3.49 18.81 -3.85
CA ALA A 6 -2.61 17.67 -4.15
C ALA A 6 -2.97 17.00 -5.49
N ASN A 7 -2.07 16.19 -6.04
CA ASN A 7 -2.28 15.46 -7.29
C ASN A 7 -3.39 14.41 -7.12
N ILE A 8 -4.57 14.69 -7.66
CA ILE A 8 -5.75 13.82 -7.54
C ILE A 8 -5.50 12.47 -8.21
N THR A 9 -4.88 12.44 -9.39
CA THR A 9 -4.64 11.20 -10.13
C THR A 9 -3.68 10.28 -9.39
N LEU A 10 -2.63 10.84 -8.77
CA LEU A 10 -1.68 10.05 -7.99
C LEU A 10 -2.35 9.47 -6.73
N ALA A 11 -3.10 10.31 -5.99
CA ALA A 11 -3.85 9.86 -4.82
C ALA A 11 -4.89 8.78 -5.17
N ASP A 12 -5.61 8.94 -6.29
CA ASP A 12 -6.63 7.98 -6.74
C ASP A 12 -6.00 6.64 -7.13
N ALA A 13 -4.86 6.66 -7.83
CA ALA A 13 -4.11 5.45 -8.17
C ALA A 13 -3.61 4.69 -6.93
N MET A 14 -3.10 5.40 -5.92
CA MET A 14 -2.71 4.81 -4.63
C MET A 14 -3.92 4.24 -3.89
N ALA A 15 -5.01 5.01 -3.79
CA ALA A 15 -6.23 4.60 -3.09
C ALA A 15 -6.85 3.33 -3.70
N LEU A 16 -6.80 3.19 -5.03
CA LEU A 16 -7.29 2.00 -5.72
C LEU A 16 -6.40 0.77 -5.45
N GLY A 17 -5.10 0.97 -5.24
CA GLY A 17 -4.13 -0.12 -5.12
C GLY A 17 -3.77 -0.54 -3.70
N HIS A 18 -4.06 0.28 -2.67
CA HIS A 18 -3.50 0.08 -1.31
C HIS A 18 -3.86 -1.27 -0.68
N ASP A 19 -5.09 -1.74 -0.92
CA ASP A 19 -5.59 -3.01 -0.39
C ASP A 19 -5.31 -4.23 -1.30
N CYS A 20 -4.66 -4.06 -2.46
CA CYS A 20 -4.40 -5.16 -3.39
C CYS A 20 -3.42 -6.23 -2.84
N GLY A 21 -2.78 -5.97 -1.70
CA GLY A 21 -1.92 -6.93 -1.02
C GLY A 21 -2.60 -7.77 0.06
N HIS A 22 -3.88 -7.54 0.37
CA HIS A 22 -4.55 -8.32 1.40
C HIS A 22 -4.66 -9.80 1.03
N GLY A 23 -4.29 -10.66 1.98
CA GLY A 23 -4.61 -12.08 1.93
C GLY A 23 -6.08 -12.36 2.24
N PRO A 24 -6.51 -13.62 2.10
CA PRO A 24 -7.87 -14.03 2.45
C PRO A 24 -8.21 -13.70 3.91
N GLY A 25 -9.31 -12.98 4.14
CA GLY A 25 -9.70 -12.53 5.49
C GLY A 25 -9.07 -11.20 5.93
N GLY A 26 -8.44 -10.45 5.03
CA GLY A 26 -7.89 -9.11 5.32
C GLY A 26 -6.76 -9.18 6.34
N HIS A 27 -6.74 -8.28 7.32
CA HIS A 27 -5.73 -8.25 8.39
C HIS A 27 -5.58 -9.57 9.16
N ALA A 28 -6.61 -10.42 9.21
CA ALA A 28 -6.49 -11.74 9.86
C ALA A 28 -5.46 -12.64 9.17
N SER A 29 -5.25 -12.47 7.87
CA SER A 29 -4.23 -13.22 7.12
C SER A 29 -2.82 -12.87 7.54
N GLU A 30 -2.57 -11.61 7.92
CA GLU A 30 -1.26 -11.12 8.36
C GLU A 30 -0.80 -11.86 9.61
N GLN A 31 -1.67 -11.92 10.63
CA GLN A 31 -1.39 -12.69 11.85
C GLN A 31 -1.36 -14.20 11.60
N ALA A 32 -2.21 -14.71 10.70
CA ALA A 32 -2.26 -16.14 10.43
C ALA A 32 -0.96 -16.65 9.76
N PHE A 33 -0.29 -15.80 8.98
CA PHE A 33 0.95 -16.16 8.28
C PHE A 33 2.21 -15.98 9.13
N ASP A 34 2.16 -15.32 10.29
CA ASP A 34 3.31 -15.15 11.20
C ASP A 34 3.99 -16.50 11.57
N ALA A 35 3.20 -17.58 11.69
CA ALA A 35 3.72 -18.90 12.01
C ALA A 35 4.48 -19.58 10.84
N PHE A 36 4.35 -19.06 9.61
CA PHE A 36 4.82 -19.70 8.38
C PHE A 36 5.80 -18.85 7.57
N ILE A 37 5.77 -17.52 7.72
CA ILE A 37 6.64 -16.58 7.01
C ILE A 37 7.50 -15.86 8.06
N PRO A 38 8.77 -16.26 8.26
CA PRO A 38 9.64 -15.69 9.29
C PRO A 38 9.79 -14.16 9.20
N GLU A 39 9.72 -13.61 7.99
CA GLU A 39 9.80 -12.19 7.70
C GLU A 39 8.47 -11.44 7.89
N GLY A 40 7.37 -12.16 8.15
CA GLY A 40 6.01 -11.64 8.26
C GLY A 40 5.27 -11.50 6.93
N PHE A 41 3.97 -11.20 7.02
CA PHE A 41 3.10 -10.88 5.88
C PHE A 41 2.41 -9.53 6.14
N ASP A 42 2.95 -8.46 5.55
CA ASP A 42 2.32 -7.13 5.58
C ASP A 42 1.63 -6.86 4.23
N HIS A 43 0.34 -6.48 4.26
CA HIS A 43 -0.41 -6.26 3.02
C HIS A 43 0.14 -5.10 2.16
N GLY A 44 0.65 -4.02 2.76
CA GLY A 44 1.19 -2.88 2.02
C GLY A 44 2.36 -3.27 1.08
N PRO A 45 3.48 -3.78 1.64
CA PRO A 45 4.60 -4.30 0.83
C PRO A 45 4.21 -5.42 -0.12
N TRP A 46 3.35 -6.36 0.29
CA TRP A 46 2.87 -7.41 -0.61
C TRP A 46 2.10 -6.85 -1.80
N GLY A 47 1.27 -5.83 -1.57
CA GLY A 47 0.54 -5.13 -2.62
C GLY A 47 1.48 -4.47 -3.63
N ALA A 48 2.42 -3.68 -3.15
CA ALA A 48 3.36 -2.94 -3.99
C ALA A 48 4.36 -3.84 -4.73
N ASP A 49 4.97 -4.78 -4.02
CA ASP A 49 6.16 -5.50 -4.49
C ASP A 49 5.85 -6.88 -5.10
N VAL A 50 4.64 -7.41 -4.88
CA VAL A 50 4.25 -8.72 -5.39
C VAL A 50 2.96 -8.67 -6.21
N SER A 51 1.83 -8.25 -5.62
CA SER A 51 0.53 -8.27 -6.31
C SER A 51 0.51 -7.39 -7.55
N LEU A 52 1.09 -6.19 -7.47
CA LEU A 52 1.05 -5.18 -8.52
C LEU A 52 2.34 -5.10 -9.35
N ALA A 53 3.33 -5.95 -9.07
CA ALA A 53 4.66 -5.89 -9.68
C ALA A 53 4.63 -5.95 -11.21
N SER A 54 3.70 -6.71 -11.78
CA SER A 54 3.57 -6.89 -13.24
C SER A 54 3.02 -5.65 -13.96
N LEU A 55 2.43 -4.69 -13.24
CA LEU A 55 1.80 -3.51 -13.83
C LEU A 55 2.80 -2.39 -14.16
N ASN A 56 4.04 -2.48 -13.66
CA ASN A 56 5.08 -1.47 -13.88
C ASN A 56 4.61 -0.04 -13.52
N LEU A 57 3.99 0.10 -12.35
CA LEU A 57 3.47 1.37 -11.85
C LEU A 57 4.61 2.35 -11.51
N CYS A 58 4.27 3.64 -11.46
CA CYS A 58 5.20 4.68 -11.04
C CYS A 58 5.70 4.43 -9.61
N ALA A 59 6.93 4.86 -9.33
CA ALA A 59 7.56 4.67 -8.03
C ALA A 59 6.76 5.31 -6.89
N GLU A 60 6.19 6.49 -7.12
CA GLU A 60 5.35 7.22 -6.17
C GLU A 60 4.08 6.43 -5.85
N THR A 61 3.43 5.85 -6.86
CA THR A 61 2.23 5.01 -6.65
C THR A 61 2.57 3.79 -5.80
N LEU A 62 3.67 3.10 -6.11
CA LEU A 62 4.12 1.94 -5.35
C LEU A 62 4.53 2.32 -3.92
N ASP A 63 5.16 3.48 -3.72
CA ASP A 63 5.51 3.99 -2.40
C ASP A 63 4.28 4.27 -1.53
N GLY A 64 3.29 4.98 -2.08
CA GLY A 64 2.01 5.23 -1.39
C GLY A 64 1.32 3.91 -1.00
N ILE A 65 1.24 2.94 -1.90
CA ILE A 65 0.65 1.62 -1.62
C ILE A 65 1.46 0.87 -0.53
N ARG A 66 2.79 0.88 -0.61
CA ARG A 66 3.66 0.16 0.34
C ARG A 66 3.54 0.67 1.77
N ASN A 67 3.34 1.98 1.92
CA ASN A 67 3.55 2.70 3.16
C ASN A 67 2.27 3.34 3.74
N HIS A 68 1.10 3.05 3.17
CA HIS A 68 -0.16 3.64 3.64
C HIS A 68 -0.57 3.22 5.06
N SER A 69 -0.19 2.02 5.52
CA SER A 69 -0.57 1.57 6.86
C SER A 69 0.19 2.34 7.94
N TRP A 70 -0.50 2.72 9.02
CA TRP A 70 0.06 3.46 10.15
C TRP A 70 1.26 2.79 10.83
N SER A 71 1.45 1.47 10.64
CA SER A 71 2.59 0.70 11.17
C SER A 71 3.86 0.84 10.32
N ARG A 72 3.80 1.56 9.20
CA ARG A 72 4.88 1.73 8.22
C ARG A 72 5.51 3.12 8.33
N PRO A 73 6.69 3.35 7.71
CA PRO A 73 7.21 4.70 7.52
C PRO A 73 6.20 5.57 6.77
N ALA A 74 6.23 6.87 7.02
CA ALA A 74 5.45 7.85 6.25
C ALA A 74 5.72 7.71 4.73
N PRO A 75 4.69 7.75 3.86
CA PRO A 75 4.86 7.85 2.42
C PRO A 75 5.67 9.08 2.01
N GLY A 76 6.37 8.99 0.88
CA GLY A 76 7.22 10.06 0.35
C GLY A 76 6.48 11.25 -0.24
N THR A 77 5.16 11.17 -0.43
CA THR A 77 4.34 12.24 -1.00
C THR A 77 3.13 12.57 -0.12
N VAL A 78 2.63 13.82 -0.23
CA VAL A 78 1.40 14.24 0.46
C VAL A 78 0.17 13.48 -0.05
N GLU A 79 0.19 13.01 -1.29
CA GLU A 79 -0.85 12.13 -1.83
C GLU A 79 -0.88 10.79 -1.09
N GLY A 80 0.27 10.21 -0.77
CA GLY A 80 0.36 8.99 0.03
C GLY A 80 -0.19 9.19 1.43
N GLU A 81 0.20 10.28 2.11
CA GLU A 81 -0.33 10.66 3.42
C GLU A 81 -1.86 10.86 3.44
N VAL A 82 -2.44 11.33 2.33
CA VAL A 82 -3.90 11.51 2.19
C VAL A 82 -4.63 10.17 2.04
N VAL A 83 -3.96 9.14 1.53
CA VAL A 83 -4.52 7.81 1.29
C VAL A 83 -4.33 6.88 2.50
N SER A 84 -3.37 7.20 3.36
CA SER A 84 -3.01 6.46 4.58
C SER A 84 -4.12 6.45 5.63
#